data_AF-A0A0V0Y957-F1
#
_entry.id   AF-A0A0V0Y957-F1
#
_cell.length_a   1.000
_cell.length_b   1.000
_cell.length_c   1.000
_cell.angle_alpha   90.00
_cell.angle_beta   90.00
_cell.angle_gamma   90.00
#
_symmetry.space_group_name_H-M   'P 1'
#
loop_
_entity.id
_entity.type
_entity.pdbx_description
1 polymer ?
#
loop_
_entity_poly.entity_id
_entity_poly.type
_entity_poly.pdbx_seq_one_letter_code
_entity_poly.pdbx_strand_id
1 'polypeptide(L)'
;LLIFLMILVVDFGLLTSLFVGILLFSFATAISRSEFTYYILCSVVGFLLPLFLLLFFIFRRLPLKTATAAFYVGGTGTFLYFLHSWGLPTLKLLLNYSNFIIAYLIVMSALSCAVVYRYFIPVHPKSVQLVGHFFSIVGIFVMFMSCQEVVFGSIFVVFVIFAKYMFIKKIRTLNQKFLWNQPAPIPLLSESEYINQGRIETARNLENLRAFAKSPDFDTWHILGRLENTQRFISFVNGESDGIHESSFASNGHIRGSSSDTSDSD
;
A
#
# COMPACT_ATOMS: atom_id res chain seq x y z
N LEU A 1 -48.85 -15.34 7.69
CA LEU A 1 -48.85 -14.19 8.62
C LEU A 1 -47.69 -14.27 9.63
N LEU A 2 -47.48 -15.42 10.29
CA LEU A 2 -46.31 -15.65 11.17
C LEU A 2 -44.94 -15.51 10.46
N ILE A 3 -44.82 -16.02 9.23
CA ILE A 3 -43.59 -15.87 8.40
C ILE A 3 -43.38 -14.41 7.97
N PHE A 4 -44.45 -13.68 7.68
CA PHE A 4 -44.39 -12.28 7.26
C PHE A 4 -44.05 -11.35 8.43
N LEU A 5 -44.51 -11.70 9.64
CA LEU A 5 -44.16 -11.00 10.88
C LEU A 5 -42.68 -11.23 11.24
N MET A 6 -42.16 -12.44 10.99
CA MET A 6 -40.74 -12.74 11.22
C MET A 6 -39.81 -12.02 10.20
N ILE A 7 -40.27 -11.85 8.95
CA ILE A 7 -39.57 -11.06 7.92
C ILE A 7 -39.48 -9.57 8.29
N LEU A 8 -40.48 -9.04 8.99
CA LEU A 8 -40.49 -7.65 9.47
C LEU A 8 -39.61 -7.44 10.73
N VAL A 9 -39.23 -8.53 11.40
CA VAL A 9 -38.31 -8.59 12.57
C VAL A 9 -36.89 -9.02 12.12
N VAL A 10 -36.59 -9.03 10.82
CA VAL A 10 -35.19 -8.98 10.40
C VAL A 10 -34.75 -7.53 10.54
N ASP A 11 -34.13 -7.23 11.67
CA ASP A 11 -33.54 -5.92 11.92
C ASP A 11 -32.56 -5.60 10.78
N PHE A 12 -32.95 -4.68 9.89
CA PHE A 12 -32.11 -4.25 8.78
C PHE A 12 -30.73 -3.79 9.27
N GLY A 13 -30.65 -3.26 10.50
CA GLY A 13 -29.40 -2.94 11.18
C GLY A 13 -28.47 -4.16 11.32
N LEU A 14 -28.96 -5.27 11.87
CA LEU A 14 -28.18 -6.51 12.03
C LEU A 14 -27.76 -7.09 10.68
N LEU A 15 -28.64 -7.03 9.68
CA LEU A 15 -28.33 -7.51 8.33
C LEU A 15 -27.20 -6.67 7.70
N THR A 16 -27.27 -5.34 7.83
CA THR A 16 -26.24 -4.44 7.30
C THR A 16 -24.91 -4.61 8.02
N SER A 17 -24.90 -4.76 9.35
CA SER A 17 -23.67 -5.00 10.11
C SER A 17 -23.04 -6.35 9.77
N LEU A 18 -23.86 -7.39 9.55
CA LEU A 18 -23.40 -8.69 9.10
C LEU A 18 -22.74 -8.60 7.73
N PHE A 19 -23.37 -7.90 6.78
CA PHE A 19 -22.82 -7.68 5.45
C PHE A 19 -21.50 -6.89 5.48
N VAL A 20 -21.44 -5.82 6.29
CA VAL A 20 -20.22 -5.03 6.53
C VAL A 20 -19.10 -5.92 7.10
N GLY A 21 -19.42 -6.79 8.07
CA GLY A 21 -18.48 -7.77 8.62
C GLY A 21 -17.88 -8.69 7.54
N ILE A 22 -18.73 -9.25 6.66
CA ILE A 22 -18.32 -10.11 5.54
C ILE A 22 -17.40 -9.39 4.56
N LEU A 23 -17.75 -8.18 4.16
CA LEU A 23 -16.91 -7.38 3.28
C LEU A 23 -15.56 -7.10 3.93
N LEU A 24 -15.56 -6.68 5.20
CA LEU A 24 -14.36 -6.31 5.93
C LEU A 24 -13.41 -7.51 6.11
N PHE A 25 -13.94 -8.70 6.42
CA PHE A 25 -13.14 -9.93 6.53
C PHE A 25 -12.59 -10.43 5.18
N SER A 26 -13.38 -10.28 4.11
CA SER A 26 -13.01 -10.73 2.76
C SER A 26 -11.95 -9.83 2.15
N PHE A 27 -12.11 -8.51 2.30
CA PHE A 27 -11.18 -7.51 1.78
C PHE A 27 -10.05 -7.17 2.75
N ALA A 28 -9.96 -7.76 3.94
CA ALA A 28 -8.95 -7.43 4.95
C ALA A 28 -7.51 -7.36 4.40
N THR A 29 -7.12 -8.31 3.54
CA THR A 29 -5.79 -8.34 2.91
C THR A 29 -5.62 -7.33 1.78
N ALA A 30 -6.71 -6.98 1.07
CA ALA A 30 -6.69 -5.95 0.03
C ALA A 30 -6.63 -4.55 0.67
N ILE A 31 -7.41 -4.34 1.74
CA ILE A 31 -7.46 -3.12 2.54
C ILE A 31 -6.09 -2.87 3.17
N SER A 32 -5.47 -3.86 3.83
CA SER A 32 -4.17 -3.66 4.49
C SER A 32 -3.02 -3.35 3.53
N ARG A 33 -3.13 -3.72 2.24
CA ARG A 33 -2.12 -3.41 1.22
C ARG A 33 -2.27 -1.99 0.66
N SER A 34 -3.43 -1.37 0.81
CA SER A 34 -3.69 -0.02 0.32
C SER A 34 -3.07 1.03 1.24
N GLU A 35 -2.36 2.01 0.67
CA GLU A 35 -1.80 3.13 1.42
C GLU A 35 -2.90 3.97 2.10
N PHE A 36 -4.05 4.12 1.41
CA PHE A 36 -5.24 4.81 1.91
C PHE A 36 -5.72 4.31 3.28
N THR A 37 -5.59 3.01 3.55
CA THR A 37 -6.03 2.44 4.83
C THR A 37 -5.20 2.98 5.99
N TYR A 38 -3.90 3.20 5.80
CA TYR A 38 -3.04 3.75 6.83
C TYR A 38 -3.37 5.22 7.12
N TYR A 39 -3.70 6.00 6.09
CA TYR A 39 -4.16 7.38 6.26
C TYR A 39 -5.47 7.45 7.07
N ILE A 40 -6.44 6.59 6.75
CA ILE A 40 -7.73 6.55 7.47
C ILE A 40 -7.55 6.07 8.91
N LEU A 41 -6.77 5.00 9.12
CA LEU A 41 -6.50 4.47 10.47
C LEU A 41 -5.80 5.52 11.33
N CYS A 42 -4.81 6.21 10.76
CA CYS A 42 -4.14 7.33 11.42
C CYS A 42 -5.10 8.46 11.75
N SER A 43 -5.99 8.83 10.83
CA SER A 43 -6.99 9.87 11.07
C SER A 43 -7.90 9.49 12.25
N VAL A 44 -8.43 8.27 12.26
CA VAL A 44 -9.29 7.77 13.35
C VAL A 44 -8.54 7.78 14.69
N VAL A 45 -7.31 7.27 14.73
CA VAL A 45 -6.49 7.29 15.97
C VAL A 45 -6.17 8.72 16.39
N GLY A 46 -5.84 9.61 15.44
CA GLY A 46 -5.53 11.01 15.69
C GLY A 46 -6.70 11.83 16.22
N PHE A 47 -7.94 11.46 15.87
CA PHE A 47 -9.15 12.04 16.49
C PHE A 47 -9.48 11.40 17.83
N LEU A 48 -9.38 10.08 17.94
CA LEU A 48 -9.75 9.35 19.16
C LEU A 48 -8.78 9.63 20.32
N LEU A 49 -7.48 9.71 20.07
CA LEU A 49 -6.46 9.87 21.12
C LEU A 49 -6.64 11.15 21.96
N PRO A 50 -6.74 12.36 21.37
CA PRO A 50 -6.95 13.58 22.15
C PRO A 50 -8.35 13.63 22.77
N LEU A 51 -9.35 12.99 22.15
CA LEU A 51 -10.70 12.86 22.72
C LEU A 51 -10.70 11.97 23.97
N PHE A 52 -10.00 10.83 23.95
CA PHE A 52 -9.81 9.97 25.12
C PHE A 52 -8.99 10.67 26.20
N LEU A 53 -7.97 11.45 25.85
CA LEU A 53 -7.19 12.23 26.81
C LEU A 53 -8.06 13.27 27.50
N LEU A 54 -8.92 13.98 26.75
CA LEU A 54 -9.88 14.91 27.30
C LEU A 54 -10.91 14.22 28.22
N LEU A 55 -11.46 13.09 27.78
CA LEU A 55 -12.39 12.30 28.59
C LEU A 55 -11.73 11.79 29.88
N PHE A 56 -10.49 11.32 29.79
CA PHE A 56 -9.67 10.92 30.93
C PHE A 56 -9.41 12.10 31.87
N PHE A 57 -9.15 13.29 31.35
CA PHE A 57 -8.97 14.49 32.17
C PHE A 57 -10.26 14.86 32.93
N ILE A 58 -11.41 14.77 32.27
CA ILE A 58 -12.73 14.98 32.90
C ILE A 58 -12.95 13.93 33.99
N PHE A 59 -12.76 12.64 33.70
CA PHE A 59 -12.91 11.57 34.68
C PHE A 59 -11.95 11.71 35.84
N ARG A 60 -10.71 12.18 35.62
CA ARG A 60 -9.75 12.42 36.69
C ARG A 60 -10.15 13.58 37.60
N ARG A 61 -10.89 14.57 37.09
CA ARG A 61 -11.44 15.68 37.89
C ARG A 61 -12.70 15.29 38.66
N LEU A 62 -13.38 14.23 38.23
CA LEU A 62 -14.46 13.63 39.01
C LEU A 62 -13.83 12.82 40.15
N PRO A 63 -14.10 13.14 41.42
CA PRO A 63 -13.61 12.34 42.53
C PRO A 63 -14.40 11.02 42.57
N LEU A 64 -14.03 10.06 41.72
CA LEU A 64 -14.74 8.78 41.57
C LEU A 64 -14.84 8.02 42.89
N LYS A 65 -13.84 8.12 43.77
CA LYS A 65 -13.85 7.49 45.09
C LYS A 65 -14.94 8.05 46.00
N THR A 66 -15.20 9.35 45.94
CA THR A 66 -16.29 9.96 46.70
C THR A 66 -17.64 9.72 46.03
N ALA A 67 -17.68 9.64 44.70
CA ALA A 67 -18.90 9.29 43.97
C ALA A 67 -19.33 7.84 44.25
N THR A 68 -18.39 6.89 44.26
CA THR A 68 -18.66 5.50 44.62
C THR A 68 -19.00 5.37 46.10
N ALA A 69 -18.31 6.09 47.00
CA ALA A 69 -18.69 6.14 48.41
C ALA A 69 -20.11 6.70 48.61
N ALA A 70 -20.47 7.78 47.90
CA ALA A 70 -21.82 8.32 47.91
C ALA A 70 -22.85 7.28 47.41
N PHE A 71 -22.51 6.52 46.36
CA PHE A 71 -23.35 5.43 45.87
C PHE A 71 -23.56 4.32 46.90
N TYR A 72 -22.51 3.90 47.62
CA TYR A 72 -22.64 2.87 48.67
C TYR A 72 -23.42 3.36 49.89
N VAL A 73 -23.28 4.64 50.25
CA VAL A 73 -23.94 5.21 51.44
C VAL A 73 -25.38 5.64 51.17
N GLY A 74 -25.69 6.15 49.98
CA GLY A 74 -26.99 6.74 49.66
C GLY A 74 -27.62 6.27 48.35
N GLY A 75 -27.13 5.19 47.76
CA GLY A 75 -27.69 4.56 46.56
C GLY A 75 -27.60 5.40 45.28
N THR A 76 -28.44 5.04 44.30
CA THR A 76 -28.49 5.69 42.97
C THR A 76 -28.84 7.18 43.04
N GLY A 77 -29.71 7.60 43.96
CA GLY A 77 -30.17 8.98 44.08
C GLY A 77 -29.06 9.96 44.49
N THR A 78 -28.27 9.61 45.50
CA THR A 78 -27.13 10.44 45.93
C THR A 78 -25.99 10.45 44.91
N PHE A 79 -25.79 9.33 44.19
CA PHE A 79 -24.85 9.28 43.06
C PHE A 79 -25.27 10.22 41.93
N LEU A 80 -26.55 10.24 41.56
CA LEU A 80 -27.07 11.17 40.54
C LEU A 80 -27.00 12.63 41.00
N TYR A 81 -27.28 12.93 42.27
CA TYR A 81 -27.13 14.27 42.82
C TYR A 81 -25.66 14.73 42.81
N PHE A 82 -24.73 13.83 43.14
CA PHE A 82 -23.30 14.10 43.07
C PHE A 82 -22.84 14.35 41.63
N LEU A 83 -23.29 13.52 40.69
CA LEU A 83 -23.01 13.66 39.27
C LEU A 83 -23.62 14.94 38.69
N HIS A 84 -24.81 15.35 39.16
CA HIS A 84 -25.42 16.63 38.81
C HIS A 84 -24.58 17.81 39.34
N SER A 85 -24.22 17.76 40.63
CA SER A 85 -23.50 18.84 41.31
C SER A 85 -22.08 19.05 40.78
N TRP A 86 -21.38 17.98 40.38
CA TRP A 86 -20.01 18.07 39.86
C TRP A 86 -19.92 17.98 38.33
N GLY A 87 -20.80 17.22 37.69
CA GLY A 87 -20.80 16.99 36.25
C GLY A 87 -21.37 18.16 35.46
N LEU A 88 -22.46 18.79 35.90
CA LEU A 88 -23.04 19.91 35.15
C LEU A 88 -22.15 21.16 35.13
N PRO A 89 -21.53 21.59 36.25
CA PRO A 89 -20.62 22.73 36.22
C PRO A 89 -19.36 22.47 35.38
N THR A 90 -18.83 21.25 35.41
CA THR A 90 -17.67 20.87 34.59
C THR A 90 -18.01 20.84 33.09
N LEU A 91 -19.19 20.32 32.72
CA LEU A 91 -19.69 20.40 31.34
C LEU A 91 -19.99 21.84 30.91
N LYS A 92 -20.56 22.67 31.79
CA LYS A 92 -20.80 24.09 31.49
C LYS A 92 -19.49 24.86 31.29
N LEU A 93 -18.46 24.55 32.07
CA LEU A 93 -17.11 25.07 31.87
C LEU A 93 -16.52 24.59 30.54
N LEU A 94 -16.71 23.31 30.19
CA LEU A 94 -16.29 22.74 28.91
C LEU A 94 -16.98 23.44 27.71
N LEU A 95 -18.28 23.73 27.81
CA LEU A 95 -19.03 24.44 26.78
C LEU A 95 -18.60 25.90 26.66
N ASN A 96 -18.31 26.57 27.77
CA ASN A 96 -17.86 27.96 27.78
C ASN A 96 -16.47 28.13 27.14
N TYR A 97 -15.60 27.13 27.31
CA TYR A 97 -14.28 27.08 26.65
C TYR A 97 -14.24 26.16 25.42
N SER A 98 -15.40 25.86 24.83
CA SER A 98 -15.54 24.91 23.72
C SER A 98 -14.65 25.26 22.52
N ASN A 99 -14.53 26.55 22.19
CA ASN A 99 -13.66 27.01 21.11
C ASN A 99 -12.19 26.61 21.33
N PHE A 100 -11.67 26.75 22.55
CA PHE A 100 -10.29 26.37 22.88
C PHE A 100 -10.09 24.85 22.85
N ILE A 101 -11.10 24.10 23.29
CA ILE A 101 -11.07 22.64 23.27
C ILE A 101 -11.12 22.11 21.84
N ILE A 102 -11.98 22.66 21.00
CA ILE A 102 -12.07 22.30 19.58
C ILE A 102 -10.75 22.63 18.88
N ALA A 103 -10.19 23.83 19.13
CA ALA A 103 -8.88 24.20 18.60
C ALA A 103 -7.77 23.23 19.06
N TYR A 104 -7.76 22.86 20.33
CA TYR A 104 -6.84 21.85 20.87
C TYR A 104 -7.00 20.49 20.19
N LEU A 105 -8.25 20.00 20.03
CA LEU A 105 -8.53 18.74 19.35
C LEU A 105 -8.03 18.75 17.89
N ILE A 106 -8.24 19.86 17.18
CA ILE A 106 -7.76 20.02 15.79
C ILE A 106 -6.23 20.05 15.73
N VAL A 107 -5.57 20.79 16.62
CA VAL A 107 -4.10 20.88 16.63
C VAL A 107 -3.49 19.53 17.01
N MET A 108 -4.04 18.84 18.00
CA MET A 108 -3.54 17.52 18.43
C MET A 108 -3.79 16.44 17.37
N SER A 109 -4.92 16.47 16.67
CA SER A 109 -5.18 15.53 15.57
C SER A 109 -4.27 15.80 14.39
N ALA A 110 -4.01 17.06 14.04
CA ALA A 110 -3.05 17.46 13.01
C ALA A 110 -1.62 17.05 13.37
N LEU A 111 -1.20 17.27 14.62
CA LEU A 111 0.12 16.88 15.11
C LEU A 111 0.30 15.36 15.11
N SER A 112 -0.71 14.62 15.58
CA SER A 112 -0.72 13.15 15.56
C SER A 112 -0.63 12.63 14.12
N CYS A 113 -1.39 13.22 13.19
CA CYS A 113 -1.34 12.89 11.77
C CYS A 113 0.04 13.14 11.16
N ALA A 114 0.66 14.30 11.46
CA ALA A 114 1.99 14.66 10.96
C ALA A 114 3.08 13.71 11.48
N VAL A 115 3.04 13.36 12.77
CA VAL A 115 3.98 12.40 13.38
C VAL A 115 3.82 11.03 12.73
N VAL A 116 2.59 10.52 12.65
CA VAL A 116 2.34 9.20 12.07
C VAL A 116 2.71 9.16 10.59
N TYR A 117 2.43 10.21 9.81
CA TYR A 117 2.88 10.29 8.41
C TYR A 117 4.39 10.08 8.29
N ARG A 118 5.17 10.78 9.12
CA ARG A 118 6.63 10.67 9.08
C ARG A 118 7.17 9.30 9.50
N TYR A 119 6.51 8.63 10.47
CA TYR A 119 6.98 7.35 11.02
C TYR A 119 6.39 6.09 10.35
N PHE A 120 5.19 6.15 9.75
CA PHE A 120 4.52 5.00 9.13
C PHE A 120 4.81 4.83 7.63
N ILE A 121 5.45 5.81 6.97
CA ILE A 121 5.84 5.72 5.55
C ILE A 121 6.70 4.48 5.19
N PRO A 122 7.63 3.97 6.03
CA PRO A 122 8.32 2.72 5.72
C PRO A 122 7.38 1.54 6.03
N VAL A 123 6.52 1.23 5.07
CA VAL A 123 5.58 0.10 5.15
C VAL A 123 6.36 -1.22 5.08
N HIS A 124 6.79 -1.71 6.25
CA HIS A 124 7.38 -3.03 6.35
C HIS A 124 6.35 -4.12 6.04
N PRO A 125 6.71 -5.22 5.36
CA PRO A 125 5.78 -6.29 5.01
C PRO A 125 5.11 -6.92 6.25
N LYS A 126 5.79 -6.89 7.40
CA LYS A 126 5.27 -7.39 8.67
C LYS A 126 4.09 -6.55 9.20
N SER A 127 4.12 -5.22 9.03
CA SER A 127 3.03 -4.35 9.52
C SER A 127 1.77 -4.49 8.68
N VAL A 128 1.90 -4.72 7.37
CA VAL A 128 0.78 -5.02 6.44
C VAL A 128 0.06 -6.30 6.83
N GLN A 129 0.80 -7.34 7.17
CA GLN A 129 0.21 -8.59 7.60
C GLN A 129 -0.53 -8.43 8.94
N LEU A 130 0.08 -7.73 9.90
CA LEU A 130 -0.51 -7.49 11.21
C LEU A 130 -1.83 -6.69 11.09
N VAL A 131 -1.84 -5.60 10.31
CA VAL A 131 -3.05 -4.81 10.03
C VAL A 131 -4.13 -5.64 9.33
N GLY A 132 -3.74 -6.52 8.40
CA GLY A 132 -4.67 -7.44 7.75
C GLY A 132 -5.32 -8.42 8.75
N HIS A 133 -4.56 -8.93 9.72
CA HIS A 133 -5.11 -9.76 10.80
C HIS A 133 -6.02 -8.94 11.72
N PHE A 134 -5.67 -7.70 12.06
CA PHE A 134 -6.54 -6.82 12.85
C PHE A 134 -7.90 -6.60 12.18
N PHE A 135 -7.95 -6.22 10.91
CA PHE A 135 -9.22 -6.09 10.18
C PHE A 135 -9.96 -7.42 10.09
N SER A 136 -9.25 -8.55 9.94
CA SER A 136 -9.91 -9.85 9.96
C SER A 136 -10.59 -10.16 11.30
N ILE A 137 -9.93 -9.88 12.42
CA ILE A 137 -10.49 -10.05 13.77
C ILE A 137 -11.68 -9.12 13.98
N VAL A 138 -11.57 -7.85 13.59
CA VAL A 138 -12.66 -6.88 13.68
C VAL A 138 -13.86 -7.34 12.84
N GLY A 139 -13.63 -7.86 11.63
CA GLY A 139 -14.69 -8.39 10.77
C GLY A 139 -15.41 -9.58 11.42
N ILE A 140 -14.67 -10.52 11.98
CA ILE A 140 -15.23 -11.67 12.72
C ILE A 140 -16.02 -11.19 13.95
N PHE A 141 -15.50 -10.21 14.68
CA PHE A 141 -16.17 -9.66 15.86
C PHE A 141 -17.50 -8.99 15.48
N VAL A 142 -17.51 -8.17 14.42
CA VAL A 142 -18.73 -7.52 13.90
C VAL A 142 -19.74 -8.58 13.43
N MET A 143 -19.29 -9.62 12.72
CA MET A 143 -20.17 -10.74 12.34
C MET A 143 -20.79 -11.41 13.57
N PHE A 144 -19.98 -11.69 14.59
CA PHE A 144 -20.44 -12.36 15.82
C PHE A 144 -21.49 -11.51 16.56
N MET A 145 -21.23 -10.21 16.71
CA MET A 145 -22.17 -9.28 17.34
C MET A 145 -23.45 -9.08 16.52
N SER A 146 -23.43 -9.36 15.22
CA SER A 146 -24.60 -9.26 14.34
C SER A 146 -25.52 -10.47 14.42
N CYS A 147 -25.08 -11.57 15.04
CA CYS A 147 -25.90 -12.77 15.21
C CYS A 147 -26.54 -12.79 16.59
N GLN A 148 -27.88 -12.72 16.62
CA GLN A 148 -28.66 -12.79 17.86
C GLN A 148 -28.51 -14.15 18.58
N GLU A 149 -28.32 -15.23 17.80
CA GLU A 149 -28.08 -16.57 18.30
C GLU A 149 -26.61 -16.99 18.13
N VAL A 150 -25.96 -17.29 19.25
CA VAL A 150 -24.52 -17.60 19.33
C VAL A 150 -24.16 -18.85 18.51
N VAL A 151 -25.04 -19.86 18.51
CA VAL A 151 -24.82 -21.13 17.80
C VAL A 151 -24.78 -20.90 16.29
N PHE A 152 -25.78 -20.21 15.74
CA PHE A 152 -25.84 -19.91 14.31
C PHE A 152 -24.70 -18.98 13.87
N GLY A 153 -24.36 -17.98 14.68
CA GLY A 153 -23.24 -17.08 14.40
C GLY A 153 -21.90 -17.81 14.30
N SER A 154 -21.62 -18.75 15.22
CA SER A 154 -20.37 -19.51 15.19
C SER A 154 -20.24 -20.40 13.95
N ILE A 155 -21.30 -21.13 13.56
CA ILE A 155 -21.33 -21.96 12.36
C ILE A 155 -21.14 -21.09 11.11
N PHE A 156 -21.79 -19.93 11.07
CA PHE A 156 -21.69 -19.00 9.95
C PHE A 156 -20.27 -18.43 9.80
N VAL A 157 -19.61 -18.02 10.90
CA VAL A 157 -18.22 -17.55 10.88
C VAL A 157 -17.28 -18.64 10.34
N VAL A 158 -17.43 -19.89 10.79
CA VAL A 158 -16.63 -21.02 10.29
C VAL A 158 -16.88 -21.23 8.79
N PHE A 159 -18.14 -21.16 8.35
CA PHE A 159 -18.49 -21.25 6.94
C PHE A 159 -17.83 -20.15 6.09
N VAL A 160 -17.83 -18.90 6.56
CA VAL A 160 -17.20 -17.77 5.86
C VAL A 160 -15.67 -17.93 5.79
N ILE A 161 -15.03 -18.39 6.86
CA ILE A 161 -13.59 -18.69 6.86
C ILE A 161 -13.27 -19.79 5.84
N PHE A 162 -14.07 -20.87 5.83
CA PHE A 162 -13.92 -21.97 4.88
C PHE A 162 -14.14 -21.51 3.43
N ALA A 163 -15.18 -20.71 3.18
CA ALA A 163 -15.46 -20.13 1.87
C ALA A 163 -14.30 -19.27 1.37
N LYS A 164 -13.71 -18.43 2.24
CA LYS A 164 -12.52 -17.63 1.89
C LYS A 164 -11.32 -18.51 1.52
N TYR A 165 -11.06 -19.56 2.29
CA TYR A 165 -9.98 -20.51 2.00
C TYR A 165 -10.16 -21.20 0.64
N MET A 166 -11.37 -21.69 0.36
CA MET A 166 -11.73 -22.32 -0.91
C MET A 166 -11.59 -21.35 -2.10
N PHE A 167 -12.00 -20.10 -1.92
CA PHE A 167 -11.89 -19.05 -2.95
C PHE A 167 -10.43 -18.72 -3.29
N ILE A 168 -9.57 -18.53 -2.27
CA ILE A 168 -8.13 -18.29 -2.46
C ILE A 168 -7.48 -19.48 -3.18
N LYS A 169 -7.82 -20.71 -2.78
CA LYS A 169 -7.33 -21.93 -3.44
C LYS A 169 -7.73 -21.95 -4.92
N LYS A 170 -8.99 -21.65 -5.23
CA LYS A 170 -9.51 -21.62 -6.61
C LYS A 170 -8.81 -20.55 -7.46
N ILE A 171 -8.62 -19.34 -6.94
CA ILE A 171 -7.87 -18.27 -7.61
C ILE A 171 -6.44 -18.70 -7.88
N ARG A 172 -5.76 -19.29 -6.89
CA ARG A 172 -4.38 -19.75 -7.05
C ARG A 172 -4.28 -20.82 -8.15
N THR A 173 -5.20 -21.79 -8.17
CA THR A 173 -5.23 -22.82 -9.22
C THR A 173 -5.53 -22.22 -10.60
N LEU A 174 -6.44 -21.25 -10.69
CA LEU A 174 -6.75 -20.56 -11.94
C LEU A 174 -5.56 -19.73 -12.44
N ASN A 175 -4.91 -18.99 -11.55
CA ASN A 175 -3.73 -18.18 -11.89
C ASN A 175 -2.55 -19.07 -12.28
N GLN A 176 -2.36 -20.23 -11.64
CA GLN A 176 -1.34 -21.19 -12.07
C GLN A 176 -1.64 -21.77 -13.46
N LYS A 177 -2.90 -22.07 -13.78
CA LYS A 177 -3.29 -22.49 -15.14
C LYS A 177 -3.09 -21.38 -16.16
N PHE A 178 -3.35 -20.13 -15.79
CA PHE A 178 -3.15 -18.97 -16.66
C PHE A 178 -1.66 -18.68 -16.89
N LEU A 179 -0.84 -18.75 -15.83
CA LEU A 179 0.62 -18.62 -15.91
C LEU A 179 1.26 -19.77 -16.69
N TRP A 180 0.71 -20.99 -16.62
CA TRP A 180 1.14 -22.12 -17.45
C TRP A 180 0.85 -21.89 -18.95
N ASN A 181 -0.16 -21.07 -19.27
CA ASN A 181 -0.50 -20.69 -20.64
C ASN A 181 0.27 -19.45 -21.13
N GLN A 182 1.10 -18.83 -20.29
CA GLN A 182 1.98 -17.75 -20.75
C GLN A 182 3.23 -18.36 -21.40
N PRO A 183 3.64 -17.85 -22.58
CA PRO A 183 4.92 -18.26 -23.17
C PRO A 183 6.03 -17.94 -22.17
N ALA A 184 6.96 -18.89 -22.01
CA ALA A 184 8.07 -18.75 -21.06
C ALA A 184 8.78 -17.40 -21.27
N PRO A 185 9.21 -16.71 -20.19
CA PRO A 185 9.97 -15.48 -20.31
C PRO A 185 11.18 -15.75 -21.21
N ILE A 186 11.33 -14.95 -22.26
CA ILE A 186 12.44 -15.05 -23.20
C ILE A 186 13.72 -14.92 -22.37
N PRO A 187 14.60 -15.93 -22.34
CA PRO A 187 15.81 -15.88 -21.52
C PRO A 187 16.64 -14.68 -21.96
N LEU A 188 17.25 -13.99 -20.99
CA LEU A 188 18.24 -12.96 -21.28
C LEU A 188 19.32 -13.61 -22.16
N LEU A 189 19.68 -12.92 -23.24
CA LEU A 189 20.78 -13.34 -24.11
C LEU A 189 22.05 -13.52 -23.28
N SER A 190 22.79 -14.60 -23.51
CA SER A 190 24.13 -14.71 -22.95
C SER A 190 25.01 -13.59 -23.50
N GLU A 191 26.01 -13.15 -22.73
CA GLU A 191 26.95 -12.11 -23.16
C GLU A 191 27.59 -12.45 -24.51
N SER A 192 27.96 -13.72 -24.71
CA SER A 192 28.51 -14.23 -25.97
C SER A 192 27.54 -14.08 -27.15
N GLU A 193 26.25 -14.36 -26.94
CA GLU A 193 25.21 -14.26 -27.96
C GLU A 193 24.91 -12.80 -28.29
N TYR A 194 24.92 -11.93 -27.28
CA TYR A 194 24.77 -10.48 -27.46
C TYR A 194 25.91 -9.89 -28.29
N ILE A 195 27.16 -10.25 -27.97
CA ILE A 195 28.33 -9.81 -28.74
C ILE A 195 28.25 -10.34 -30.18
N ASN A 196 27.83 -11.59 -30.36
CA ASN A 196 27.70 -12.19 -31.68
C ASN A 196 26.64 -11.50 -32.54
N GLN A 197 25.44 -11.29 -32.00
CA GLN A 197 24.36 -10.57 -32.69
C GLN A 197 24.76 -9.12 -32.98
N GLY A 198 25.40 -8.45 -32.02
CA GLY A 198 25.93 -7.11 -32.23
C GLY A 198 26.92 -7.05 -33.39
N ARG A 199 27.83 -8.02 -33.51
CA ARG A 199 28.80 -8.09 -34.61
C ARG A 199 28.12 -8.32 -35.96
N ILE A 200 27.17 -9.25 -36.03
CA ILE A 200 26.46 -9.60 -37.26
C ILE A 200 25.60 -8.42 -37.74
N GLU A 201 24.80 -7.83 -36.85
CA GLU A 201 23.95 -6.69 -37.18
C GLU A 201 24.77 -5.43 -37.51
N THR A 202 25.87 -5.20 -36.81
CA THR A 202 26.78 -4.09 -37.13
C THR A 202 27.41 -4.29 -38.51
N ALA A 203 27.92 -5.49 -38.81
CA ALA A 203 28.50 -5.79 -40.12
C ALA A 203 27.47 -5.61 -41.24
N ARG A 204 26.24 -6.09 -41.03
CA ARG A 204 25.13 -5.93 -41.98
C ARG A 204 24.77 -4.47 -42.22
N ASN A 205 24.66 -3.68 -41.15
CA ASN A 205 24.34 -2.26 -41.26
C ASN A 205 25.46 -1.47 -41.93
N LEU A 206 26.73 -1.77 -41.64
CA LEU A 206 27.86 -1.15 -42.30
C LEU A 206 27.88 -1.45 -43.81
N GLU A 207 27.53 -2.67 -44.22
CA GLU A 207 27.43 -3.01 -45.64
C GLU A 207 26.26 -2.28 -46.32
N ASN A 208 25.09 -2.23 -45.65
CA ASN A 208 23.95 -1.43 -46.14
C ASN A 208 24.32 0.05 -46.27
N LEU A 209 25.09 0.60 -45.32
CA LEU A 209 25.59 1.98 -45.35
C LEU A 209 26.53 2.21 -46.55
N ARG A 210 27.44 1.28 -46.84
CA ARG A 210 28.32 1.37 -48.02
C ARG A 210 27.51 1.31 -49.31
N ALA A 211 26.54 0.41 -49.41
CA ALA A 211 25.66 0.30 -50.56
C ALA A 211 24.85 1.58 -50.79
N PHE A 212 24.33 2.18 -49.71
CA PHE A 212 23.61 3.46 -49.76
C PHE A 212 24.51 4.62 -50.19
N ALA A 213 25.74 4.71 -49.66
CA ALA A 213 26.69 5.76 -50.04
C ALA A 213 27.16 5.66 -51.51
N LYS A 214 27.08 4.47 -52.13
CA LYS A 214 27.36 4.26 -53.57
C LYS A 214 26.15 4.54 -54.46
N SER A 215 24.95 4.71 -53.88
CA SER A 215 23.73 4.96 -54.64
C SER A 215 23.66 6.41 -55.13
N PRO A 216 23.00 6.68 -56.27
CA PRO A 216 22.87 8.03 -56.83
C PRO A 216 21.93 8.94 -56.01
N ASP A 217 21.17 8.38 -55.05
CA ASP A 217 20.25 9.10 -54.16
C ASP A 217 20.96 9.68 -52.92
N PHE A 218 22.28 9.56 -52.83
CA PHE A 218 23.07 10.03 -51.71
C PHE A 218 23.53 11.49 -51.90
N ASP A 219 23.13 12.39 -50.99
CA ASP A 219 23.57 13.79 -50.95
C ASP A 219 25.01 13.92 -50.43
N THR A 220 25.97 13.46 -51.23
CA THR A 220 27.40 13.36 -50.90
C THR A 220 27.97 14.68 -50.38
N TRP A 221 27.70 15.80 -51.06
CA TRP A 221 28.30 17.11 -50.74
C TRP A 221 27.80 17.72 -49.43
N HIS A 222 26.53 17.52 -49.10
CA HIS A 222 25.93 18.02 -47.85
C HIS A 222 26.47 17.25 -46.64
N ILE A 223 26.67 15.94 -46.79
CA ILE A 223 27.19 15.09 -45.72
C ILE A 223 28.68 15.33 -45.51
N LEU A 224 29.48 15.36 -46.57
CA LEU A 224 30.93 15.61 -46.47
C LEU A 224 31.29 16.95 -45.81
N GLY A 225 30.42 17.97 -45.90
CA GLY A 225 30.60 19.25 -45.22
C GLY A 225 30.34 19.23 -43.70
N ARG A 226 29.67 18.18 -43.19
CA ARG A 226 29.37 18.00 -41.75
C ARG A 226 30.30 17.01 -41.05
N LEU A 227 31.10 16.24 -41.78
CA LEU A 227 31.99 15.25 -41.20
C LEU A 227 33.29 15.89 -40.71
N GLU A 228 33.73 15.48 -39.52
CA GLU A 228 35.02 15.89 -38.94
C GLU A 228 36.22 15.33 -39.73
N ASN A 229 36.08 14.13 -40.29
CA ASN A 229 37.14 13.44 -41.04
C ASN A 229 36.62 12.85 -42.36
N THR A 230 36.61 13.67 -43.40
CA THR A 230 36.17 13.32 -44.76
C THR A 230 37.00 12.17 -45.36
N GLN A 231 38.31 12.14 -45.12
CA GLN A 231 39.21 11.11 -45.65
C GLN A 231 38.85 9.70 -45.15
N ARG A 232 38.49 9.58 -43.86
CA ARG A 232 38.09 8.32 -43.22
C ARG A 232 36.75 7.80 -43.73
N PHE A 233 35.86 8.70 -44.13
CA PHE A 233 34.59 8.31 -44.75
C PHE A 233 34.78 7.79 -46.18
N ILE A 234 35.66 8.43 -46.96
CA ILE A 234 35.96 8.01 -48.33
C ILE A 234 36.63 6.63 -48.35
N SER A 235 37.60 6.37 -47.47
CA SER A 235 38.22 5.04 -47.32
C SER A 235 37.18 3.98 -46.90
N PHE A 236 36.28 4.32 -45.98
CA PHE A 236 35.18 3.44 -45.55
C PHE A 236 34.23 3.05 -46.70
N VAL A 237 33.83 4.00 -47.56
CA VAL A 237 32.93 3.76 -48.71
C VAL A 237 33.62 2.93 -49.80
N ASN A 238 34.92 3.15 -50.01
CA ASN A 238 35.74 2.37 -50.95
C ASN A 238 36.05 0.96 -50.46
N GLY A 239 35.76 0.64 -49.20
CA GLY A 239 36.00 -0.68 -48.62
C GLY A 239 37.44 -0.91 -48.19
N GLU A 240 38.25 0.14 -48.06
CA GLU A 240 39.57 0.06 -47.43
C GLU A 240 39.38 -0.26 -45.95
N SER A 241 39.91 -1.41 -45.54
CA SER A 241 39.77 -1.93 -44.18
C SER A 241 40.65 -1.11 -43.23
N ASP A 242 40.10 -0.05 -42.64
CA ASP A 242 40.69 0.51 -41.43
C ASP A 242 40.62 -0.58 -40.36
N GLY A 243 41.78 -1.06 -39.92
CA GLY A 243 41.99 -2.14 -38.92
C GLY A 243 41.50 -1.81 -37.49
N ILE A 244 40.38 -1.09 -37.39
CA ILE A 244 39.78 -0.56 -36.16
C ILE A 244 38.79 -1.56 -35.54
N HIS A 245 38.50 -2.66 -36.22
CA HIS A 245 37.48 -3.64 -35.84
C HIS A 245 37.74 -4.38 -34.51
N GLU A 246 38.94 -4.29 -33.93
CA GLU A 246 39.27 -4.98 -32.68
C GLU A 246 39.74 -4.04 -31.55
N SER A 247 40.49 -2.98 -31.87
CA SER A 247 41.13 -2.12 -30.86
C SER A 247 40.20 -1.07 -30.23
N SER A 248 39.23 -0.54 -30.98
CA SER A 248 38.34 0.53 -30.51
C SER A 248 37.21 0.03 -29.61
N PHE A 249 36.71 -1.18 -29.85
CA PHE A 249 35.74 -1.84 -28.96
C PHE A 249 36.40 -2.33 -27.66
N ALA A 250 37.64 -2.82 -27.72
CA ALA A 250 38.40 -3.21 -26.54
C ALA A 250 38.70 -2.00 -25.61
N SER A 251 39.00 -0.83 -26.20
CA SER A 251 39.27 0.39 -25.43
C SER A 251 38.01 0.93 -24.74
N ASN A 252 36.85 0.91 -25.41
CA ASN A 252 35.59 1.37 -24.80
C ASN A 252 34.98 0.37 -23.79
N GLY A 253 35.27 -0.93 -23.91
CA GLY A 253 34.88 -1.94 -22.91
C GLY A 253 35.66 -1.79 -21.60
N HIS A 254 36.96 -1.48 -21.68
CA HIS A 254 37.81 -1.38 -20.50
C HIS A 254 37.49 -0.16 -19.61
N ILE A 255 36.99 0.93 -20.18
CA ILE A 255 36.61 2.15 -19.43
C ILE A 255 35.37 1.93 -18.56
N ARG A 256 34.50 0.96 -18.92
CA ARG A 256 33.25 0.70 -18.16
C ARG A 256 33.37 -0.40 -17.10
N GLY A 257 34.43 -1.22 -17.15
CA GLY A 257 34.71 -2.26 -16.15
C GLY A 257 35.56 -1.80 -14.96
N SER A 258 36.24 -0.65 -15.03
CA SER A 258 37.15 -0.19 -13.97
C SER A 258 36.47 0.61 -12.84
N SER A 259 35.16 0.87 -12.92
CA SER A 259 34.45 1.73 -11.97
C SER A 259 33.55 1.00 -10.97
N SER A 260 33.65 -0.33 -10.84
CA SER A 260 32.81 -1.11 -9.91
C SER A 260 33.53 -1.93 -8.85
N ASP A 261 34.86 -1.94 -8.79
CA ASP A 261 35.60 -2.71 -7.79
C ASP A 261 36.52 -1.79 -6.98
N THR A 262 35.98 -1.17 -5.93
CA THR A 262 36.72 -0.72 -4.73
C THR A 262 35.70 -0.34 -3.66
N SER A 263 35.95 -0.73 -2.40
CA SER A 263 35.12 -0.59 -1.18
C SER A 263 33.97 -1.63 -1.07
N ASP A 264 33.85 -2.51 -0.07
CA ASP A 264 34.53 -2.66 1.22
C ASP A 264 34.52 -4.13 1.66
N SER A 265 35.70 -4.60 2.06
CA SER A 265 35.89 -5.64 3.06
C SER A 265 36.35 -4.92 4.33
N ASP A 266 35.45 -4.81 5.32
CA ASP A 266 35.69 -4.89 6.77
C ASP A 266 34.34 -4.90 7.52
#